data_AF-A0A847B6U8-F1
#
_entry.id   AF-A0A847B6U8-F1
#
_cell.length_a   1.000
_cell.length_b   1.000
_cell.length_c   1.000
_cell.angle_alpha   90.00
_cell.angle_beta   90.00
_cell.angle_gamma   90.00
#
_symmetry.space_group_name_H-M   'P 1'
#
loop_
_entity.id
_entity.type
_entity.pdbx_description
1 polymer ?
#
loop_
_entity_poly.entity_id
_entity_poly.type
_entity_poly.pdbx_seq_one_letter_code
_entity_poly.pdbx_strand_id
1 'polypeptide(L)' 'MIGIDLVEIKRITLTDKFIAHVLSPQEIEVFSARKDQMQFIAGRFAAKEAFLKAQQKALFSIPLNQIEVLN' A
#
# COMPACT_ATOMS: atom_id res chain seq x y z
N MET A 1 -19.33 0.81 5.09
CA MET A 1 -19.28 1.43 3.75
C MET A 1 -18.31 0.61 2.91
N ILE A 2 -18.52 0.48 1.61
CA ILE A 2 -17.55 -0.19 0.73
C ILE A 2 -16.51 0.86 0.30
N GLY A 3 -15.23 0.50 0.32
CA GLY A 3 -14.15 1.32 -0.21
C GLY A 3 -13.56 0.69 -1.47
N ILE A 4 -13.34 1.52 -2.49
CA ILE A 4 -12.72 1.12 -3.75
C ILE A 4 -11.60 2.10 -4.09
N ASP A 5 -10.51 1.58 -4.64
CA ASP A 5 -9.39 2.39 -5.12
C ASP A 5 -8.74 1.73 -6.33
N LEU A 6 -8.19 2.57 -7.22
CA LEU A 6 -7.50 2.14 -8.43
C LEU A 6 -6.23 2.98 -8.61
N VAL A 7 -5.12 2.29 -8.85
CA VAL A 7 -3.79 2.88 -8.97
C VAL A 7 -3.20 2.49 -10.32
N GLU A 8 -2.75 3.50 -11.06
CA GLU A 8 -1.93 3.26 -12.25
C GLU A 8 -0.48 3.01 -11.83
N ILE A 9 0.07 1.83 -12.17
CA ILE A 9 1.43 1.40 -11.78
C ILE A 9 2.50 2.44 -12.18
N LYS A 10 2.33 3.11 -13.33
CA LYS A 10 3.27 4.13 -13.83
C LYS A 10 3.40 5.35 -12.92
N ARG A 11 2.43 5.58 -12.02
CA ARG A 11 2.44 6.70 -11.05
C ARG A 11 3.18 6.37 -9.77
N ILE A 12 3.53 5.11 -9.54
CA ILE A 12 4.26 4.66 -8.36
C ILE A 12 5.75 4.96 -8.53
N THR A 13 6.40 5.30 -7.41
CA THR A 13 7.85 5.52 -7.37
C THR A 13 8.49 4.57 -6.37
N LEU A 14 9.60 3.94 -6.74
CA LEU A 14 10.39 3.09 -5.85
C LEU A 14 11.49 3.89 -5.17
N THR A 15 11.07 4.83 -4.33
CA THR A 15 11.99 5.50 -3.41
C THR A 15 11.90 4.85 -2.04
N ASP A 16 13.01 4.76 -1.31
CA ASP A 16 13.03 4.16 0.04
C ASP A 16 12.01 4.82 0.97
N LYS A 17 11.84 6.14 0.84
CA LYS A 17 10.84 6.91 1.58
C LYS A 17 9.42 6.47 1.26
N PHE A 18 9.10 6.24 -0.02
CA PHE A 18 7.77 5.78 -0.42
C PHE A 18 7.52 4.33 0.00
N ILE A 19 8.52 3.46 -0.16
CA ILE A 19 8.46 2.06 0.28
C ILE A 19 8.16 1.98 1.78
N ALA A 20 8.92 2.70 2.61
CA ALA A 20 8.72 2.73 4.06
C ALA A 20 7.42 3.43 4.50
N HIS A 21 6.88 4.32 3.66
CA HIS A 21 5.59 4.97 3.90
C HIS A 21 4.42 4.03 3.64
N VAL A 22 4.51 3.22 2.57
CA VAL A 22 3.41 2.37 2.12
C VAL A 22 3.45 1.00 2.79
N LEU A 23 4.59 0.33 2.86
CA LEU A 23 4.69 -1.07 3.28
C LEU A 23 4.94 -1.20 4.79
N SER A 24 4.32 -2.19 5.42
CA SER A 24 4.68 -2.63 6.78
C SER A 24 6.05 -3.33 6.78
N PRO A 25 6.71 -3.50 7.94
CA PRO A 25 7.98 -4.22 8.03
C PRO A 25 7.93 -5.62 7.38
N GLN A 26 6.85 -6.36 7.61
CA GLN A 26 6.64 -7.71 7.07
C GLN A 26 6.44 -7.68 5.54
N GLU A 27 5.72 -6.69 5.03
CA GLU A 27 5.54 -6.52 3.58
C GLU A 27 6.86 -6.12 2.89
N ILE A 28 7.76 -5.41 3.57
CA ILE A 28 9.10 -5.07 3.05
C ILE A 28 9.95 -6.33 2.85
N GLU A 29 9.87 -7.29 3.77
CA GLU A 29 10.57 -8.57 3.65
C GLU A 29 10.12 -9.32 2.39
N VAL A 30 8.80 -9.41 2.18
CA VAL A 30 8.22 -10.03 0.99
C VAL A 30 8.58 -9.25 -0.27
N PHE A 31 8.42 -7.93 -0.25
CA PHE A 31 8.71 -7.04 -1.38
C PHE A 31 10.15 -7.20 -1.89
N SER A 32 11.11 -7.34 -0.97
CA SER A 32 12.53 -7.48 -1.32
C SER A 32 12.84 -8.77 -2.09
N ALA A 33 12.03 -9.83 -1.90
CA ALA A 33 12.20 -11.11 -2.59
C ALA A 33 11.46 -11.20 -3.94
N ARG A 34 10.64 -10.20 -4.29
CA ARG A 34 9.79 -10.22 -5.48
C ARG A 34 10.46 -9.68 -6.73
N LYS A 35 10.07 -10.21 -7.89
CA LYS A 35 10.48 -9.71 -9.22
C LYS A 35 9.57 -8.60 -9.74
N ASP A 36 8.34 -8.54 -9.26
CA ASP A 36 7.26 -7.62 -9.68
C ASP A 36 7.01 -6.52 -8.62
N GLN A 37 8.10 -5.93 -8.11
CA GLN A 37 8.09 -4.95 -7.03
C GLN A 37 7.13 -3.76 -7.28
N MET A 38 7.14 -3.19 -8.48
CA MET A 38 6.26 -2.09 -8.87
C MET A 38 4.78 -2.45 -8.72
N GLN A 39 4.38 -3.62 -9.24
CA GLN A 39 3.02 -4.14 -9.16
C GLN A 39 2.63 -4.43 -7.71
N PHE A 40 3.54 -5.03 -6.95
CA PHE A 40 3.30 -5.37 -5.54
C PHE A 40 2.98 -4.12 -4.72
N ILE A 41 3.86 -3.11 -4.72
CA ILE A 41 3.63 -1.91 -3.91
C ILE A 41 2.45 -1.08 -4.42
N ALA A 42 2.19 -1.04 -5.74
CA ALA A 42 0.99 -0.43 -6.30
C ALA A 42 -0.29 -1.08 -5.76
N GLY A 43 -0.34 -2.42 -5.75
CA GLY A 43 -1.47 -3.17 -5.21
C GLY A 43 -1.65 -2.98 -3.71
N ARG A 44 -0.54 -2.90 -2.96
CA ARG A 44 -0.57 -2.62 -1.51
C ARG A 44 -1.08 -1.22 -1.21
N PHE A 45 -0.65 -0.23 -1.99
CA PHE A 45 -1.17 1.14 -1.88
C PHE A 45 -2.68 1.18 -2.13
N ALA A 46 -3.15 0.61 -3.25
CA ALA A 46 -4.57 0.58 -3.60
C ALA A 46 -5.43 -0.13 -2.53
N ALA A 47 -4.97 -1.29 -2.04
CA ALA A 47 -5.69 -2.04 -1.01
C ALA A 47 -5.84 -1.24 0.30
N LYS A 48 -4.80 -0.52 0.71
CA LYS A 48 -4.80 0.27 1.95
C LYS A 48 -5.66 1.53 1.81
N GLU A 49 -5.64 2.20 0.67
CA GLU A 49 -6.56 3.30 0.37
C GLU A 49 -8.02 2.83 0.34
N ALA A 50 -8.31 1.68 -0.29
CA ALA A 50 -9.64 1.09 -0.28
C ALA A 50 -10.11 0.76 1.15
N PHE A 51 -9.23 0.22 2.00
CA PHE A 51 -9.53 -0.02 3.41
C PHE A 51 -9.86 1.29 4.15
N LEU A 52 -9.04 2.34 4.03
CA LEU A 52 -9.27 3.63 4.69
C LEU A 52 -10.62 4.25 4.28
N LYS A 53 -10.97 4.18 3.00
CA LYS A 53 -12.28 4.63 2.50
C LYS A 53 -13.44 3.83 3.12
N ALA A 54 -13.30 2.51 3.25
CA ALA A 54 -14.31 1.66 3.87
C ALA A 54 -14.54 2.01 5.36
N GLN A 55 -13.48 2.43 6.06
CA GLN A 55 -13.50 2.82 7.47
C GLN A 55 -14.13 4.20 7.73
N GLN A 56 -14.49 4.97 6.70
CA GLN A 56 -15.01 6.35 6.83
C GLN A 56 -14.05 7.28 7.60
N LYS A 57 -12.77 6.96 7.65
CA LYS A 57 -11.77 7.84 8.25
C LYS A 57 -11.21 8.78 7.18
N ALA A 58 -10.80 9.98 7.59
CA ALA A 58 -10.08 10.89 6.70
C ALA A 58 -8.80 10.22 6.17
N LEU A 59 -8.39 10.58 4.95
CA LEU A 59 -7.07 10.24 4.43
C LEU A 59 -6.00 10.55 5.50
N PHE A 60 -5.05 9.64 5.70
CA PHE A 60 -3.95 9.75 6.68
C PHE A 60 -4.31 9.61 8.16
N SER A 61 -5.54 9.25 8.51
CA SER A 61 -5.91 8.94 9.90
C SER A 61 -5.19 7.72 10.49
N ILE A 62 -4.75 6.79 9.63
CA ILE A 62 -3.90 5.65 9.96
C ILE A 62 -2.74 5.67 8.98
N PRO A 63 -1.47 5.64 9.43
CA PRO A 63 -0.32 5.47 8.56
C PRO A 63 -0.45 4.18 7.74
N LEU A 64 -0.14 4.23 6.44
CA LEU A 64 -0.30 3.06 5.55
C LEU A 64 0.58 1.89 5.97
N ASN A 65 1.79 2.15 6.45
CA ASN A 65 2.69 1.12 6.99
C ASN A 65 2.22 0.47 8.32
N GLN A 66 1.14 0.96 8.92
CA GLN A 66 0.47 0.30 10.06
C GLN A 66 -0.72 -0.58 9.64
N ILE A 67 -1.06 -0.59 8.36
CA ILE A 67 -2.05 -1.49 7.77
C ILE A 67 -1.27 -2.55 7.02
N GLU A 68 -1.57 -3.83 7.22
CA GLU A 68 -0.85 -4.93 6.56
C GLU A 68 -1.82 -5.77 5.72
N VAL A 69 -1.42 -6.10 4.50
CA VAL A 69 -2.18 -6.96 3.60
C VAL A 69 -1.49 -8.31 3.47
N LEU A 70 -1.98 -9.25 4.26
CA LEU A 70 -1.54 -10.65 4.28
C LEU A 70 -2.10 -11.42 3.08
N ASN A 71 -1.30 -12.32 2.52
CA ASN A 71 -1.69 -13.30 1.50
C ASN A 71 -1.46 -14.71 2.02
#